data_AF-A0A5J4RXK8-F1
#
_entry.id   AF-A0A5J4RXK8-F1
#
_cell.length_a   1.000
_cell.length_b   1.000
_cell.length_c   1.000
_cell.angle_alpha   90.00
_cell.angle_beta   90.00
_cell.angle_gamma   90.00
#
_symmetry.space_group_name_H-M   'P 1'
#
loop_
_entity.id
_entity.type
_entity.pdbx_description
1 polymer ?
#
loop_
_entity_poly.entity_id
_entity_poly.type
_entity_poly.pdbx_seq_one_letter_code
_entity_poly.pdbx_strand_id
1 'polypeptide(L)'
;MEYDKEQFKVYTWKNWMMLHWIINPGLAVNELLLGQRVPKVTLEDKISDKPRIERSFVPCPHCNTYHDGRTWSIHNGTAFKNWFGLYCPNCGQIIPCLTNATSFIILILTYPVWGWFKSSLKENWLKKQPDRYRELSYESLPKPYQGKNWIKSGLLWGLFMLISMTLIFLLFEGKAITLGTILIGIPLWTIGGLGFGYFMKKYSMKRNASH
;
A
#
# COMPACT_ATOMS: atom_id res chain seq x y z
N MET A 1 -0.53 12.65 -20.53
CA MET A 1 -0.65 13.42 -19.28
C MET A 1 0.65 14.16 -19.07
N GLU A 2 0.55 15.48 -19.08
CA GLU A 2 1.67 16.38 -18.83
C GLU A 2 1.73 16.67 -17.33
N TYR A 3 2.93 16.71 -16.77
CA TYR A 3 3.17 17.09 -15.38
C TYR A 3 4.52 17.78 -15.31
N ASP A 4 4.66 18.68 -14.35
CA ASP A 4 5.94 19.36 -14.12
C ASP A 4 6.99 18.38 -13.59
N LYS A 5 8.01 18.12 -14.42
CA LYS A 5 9.13 17.23 -14.10
C LYS A 5 10.11 17.86 -13.10
N GLU A 6 10.11 19.18 -12.94
CA GLU A 6 10.93 19.89 -11.97
C GLU A 6 10.35 19.72 -10.56
N GLN A 7 9.03 19.85 -10.41
CA GLN A 7 8.33 19.61 -9.15
C GLN A 7 8.17 18.12 -8.82
N PHE A 8 7.75 17.29 -9.78
CA PHE A 8 7.31 15.92 -9.48
C PHE A 8 8.27 14.84 -9.98
N LYS A 9 8.47 13.82 -9.14
CA LYS A 9 9.06 12.55 -9.53
C LYS A 9 7.95 11.54 -9.85
N VAL A 10 8.01 10.91 -11.02
CA VAL A 10 7.03 9.92 -11.45
C VAL A 10 7.42 8.50 -11.02
N TYR A 11 6.44 7.76 -10.53
CA TYR A 11 6.51 6.33 -10.26
C TYR A 11 5.53 5.61 -11.16
N THR A 12 6.07 4.66 -11.94
CA THR A 12 5.32 3.78 -12.83
C THR A 12 5.75 2.33 -12.58
N TRP A 13 5.24 1.38 -13.36
CA TRP A 13 5.63 -0.03 -13.32
C TRP A 13 7.15 -0.27 -13.42
N LYS A 14 7.92 0.68 -13.98
CA LYS A 14 9.39 0.61 -14.06
C LYS A 14 10.08 0.76 -12.69
N ASN A 15 9.39 1.29 -11.68
CA ASN A 15 9.95 1.38 -10.34
C ASN A 15 9.92 0.01 -9.65
N TRP A 16 11.02 -0.37 -8.99
CA TRP A 16 11.15 -1.66 -8.31
C TRP A 16 10.00 -2.01 -7.35
N MET A 17 9.50 -1.03 -6.58
CA MET A 17 8.39 -1.26 -5.66
C MET A 17 7.08 -1.57 -6.40
N MET A 18 6.86 -0.92 -7.54
CA MET A 18 5.71 -1.18 -8.39
C MET A 18 5.84 -2.52 -9.13
N LEU A 19 7.06 -2.88 -9.53
CA LEU A 19 7.34 -4.18 -10.11
C LEU A 19 7.10 -5.31 -9.11
N HIS A 20 7.58 -5.16 -7.87
CA HIS A 20 7.28 -6.07 -6.77
C HIS A 20 5.77 -6.27 -6.59
N TRP A 21 4.97 -5.18 -6.69
CA TRP A 21 3.52 -5.29 -6.67
C TRP A 21 2.96 -6.18 -7.77
N ILE A 22 3.49 -6.05 -8.99
CA ILE A 22 3.02 -6.81 -10.16
C ILE A 22 3.35 -8.30 -10.03
N ILE A 23 4.55 -8.64 -9.54
CA ILE A 23 5.07 -10.03 -9.59
C ILE A 23 4.79 -10.85 -8.33
N ASN A 24 4.59 -10.22 -7.16
CA ASN A 24 4.45 -10.95 -5.91
C ASN A 24 3.09 -11.67 -5.82
N PRO A 25 3.03 -13.01 -5.81
CA PRO A 25 1.76 -13.74 -5.82
C PRO A 25 0.94 -13.52 -4.53
N GLY A 26 1.58 -13.25 -3.40
CA GLY A 26 0.89 -12.98 -2.13
C GLY A 26 0.01 -11.72 -2.18
N LEU A 27 0.35 -10.75 -3.04
CA LEU A 27 -0.44 -9.53 -3.21
C LEU A 27 -1.74 -9.75 -4.01
N ALA A 28 -1.88 -10.90 -4.68
CA ALA A 28 -3.15 -11.25 -5.33
C ALA A 28 -4.30 -11.39 -4.31
N VAL A 29 -4.01 -11.82 -3.09
CA VAL A 29 -4.97 -11.87 -1.99
C VAL A 29 -5.53 -10.47 -1.70
N ASN A 30 -4.65 -9.46 -1.63
CA ASN A 30 -5.05 -8.08 -1.39
C ASN A 30 -5.87 -7.51 -2.56
N GLU A 31 -5.48 -7.78 -3.81
CA GLU A 31 -6.21 -7.29 -4.98
C GLU A 31 -7.58 -7.96 -5.16
N LEU A 32 -7.66 -9.27 -5.00
CA LEU A 32 -8.87 -10.04 -5.29
C LEU A 32 -9.86 -10.03 -4.12
N LEU A 33 -9.39 -10.30 -2.90
CA LEU A 33 -10.27 -10.38 -1.73
C LEU A 33 -10.60 -9.01 -1.17
N LEU A 34 -9.57 -8.19 -0.91
CA LEU A 34 -9.76 -6.88 -0.28
C LEU A 34 -10.06 -5.77 -1.28
N GLY A 35 -9.77 -5.98 -2.57
CA GLY A 35 -9.91 -4.93 -3.58
C GLY A 35 -8.89 -3.80 -3.40
N GLN A 36 -7.73 -4.05 -2.80
CA GLN A 36 -6.66 -3.06 -2.72
C GLN A 36 -6.05 -2.84 -4.10
N ARG A 37 -5.78 -1.59 -4.47
CA ARG A 37 -5.19 -1.26 -5.78
C ARG A 37 -4.06 -0.25 -5.65
N VAL A 38 -3.13 -0.33 -6.60
CA VAL A 38 -2.04 0.63 -6.79
C VAL A 38 -2.23 1.31 -8.15
N PRO A 39 -2.27 2.64 -8.23
CA PRO A 39 -2.48 3.35 -9.49
C PRO A 39 -1.31 3.12 -10.46
N LYS A 40 -1.57 3.15 -11.78
CA LYS A 40 -0.51 2.99 -12.79
C LYS A 40 0.56 4.08 -12.73
N VAL A 41 0.16 5.27 -12.26
CA VAL A 41 1.02 6.44 -12.15
C VAL A 41 0.83 7.04 -10.76
N THR A 42 1.94 7.29 -10.07
CA THR A 42 1.99 8.08 -8.84
C THR A 42 3.04 9.17 -9.01
N LEU A 43 2.73 10.37 -8.55
CA LEU A 43 3.63 11.51 -8.52
C LEU A 43 4.10 11.72 -7.07
N GLU A 44 5.37 12.03 -6.88
CA GLU A 44 5.92 12.42 -5.58
C GLU A 44 6.52 13.81 -5.72
N ASP A 45 6.05 14.77 -4.93
CA ASP A 45 6.61 16.11 -4.89
C ASP A 45 8.02 16.08 -4.27
N LYS A 46 8.98 16.63 -5.03
CA LYS A 46 10.39 16.71 -4.67
C LYS A 46 10.72 17.95 -3.84
N ILE A 47 9.89 18.97 -3.88
CA ILE A 47 10.15 20.28 -3.27
C ILE A 47 9.68 20.26 -1.82
N SER A 48 8.46 19.80 -1.54
CA SER A 48 7.92 19.76 -0.18
C SER A 48 8.78 18.95 0.80
N ASP A 49 8.87 19.44 2.05
CA ASP A 49 9.53 18.77 3.18
C ASP A 49 8.58 17.88 4.00
N LYS A 50 7.36 17.70 3.52
CA LYS A 50 6.39 16.81 4.14
C LYS A 50 6.83 15.33 4.07
N PRO A 51 6.31 14.47 4.97
CA PRO A 51 6.49 13.02 4.86
C PRO A 51 6.04 12.50 3.50
N ARG A 52 6.67 11.40 3.04
CA ARG A 52 6.42 10.82 1.72
C ARG A 52 4.93 10.64 1.39
N ILE A 53 4.14 10.19 2.37
CA ILE A 53 2.70 9.93 2.19
C ILE A 53 1.89 11.21 1.89
N GLU A 54 2.27 12.36 2.45
CA GLU A 54 1.60 13.65 2.28
C GLU A 54 2.05 14.39 1.01
N ARG A 55 3.19 13.98 0.44
CA ARG A 55 3.73 14.53 -0.82
C ARG A 55 3.58 13.56 -1.99
N SER A 56 2.77 12.53 -1.82
CA SER A 56 2.40 11.59 -2.89
C SER A 56 1.05 11.97 -3.48
N PHE A 57 0.94 11.94 -4.79
CA PHE A 57 -0.26 12.30 -5.53
C PHE A 57 -0.58 11.26 -6.59
N VAL A 58 -1.87 11.09 -6.87
CA VAL A 58 -2.37 10.24 -7.96
C VAL A 58 -3.10 11.11 -8.96
N PRO A 59 -2.58 11.24 -10.19
CA PRO A 59 -3.23 12.03 -11.21
C PRO A 59 -4.37 11.25 -11.85
N CYS A 60 -5.51 11.92 -12.08
CA CYS A 60 -6.61 11.35 -12.85
C CYS A 60 -6.39 11.61 -14.35
N PRO A 61 -6.33 10.59 -15.22
CA PRO A 61 -6.11 10.78 -16.65
C PRO A 61 -7.32 11.39 -17.39
N HIS A 62 -8.48 11.47 -16.73
CA HIS A 62 -9.73 11.94 -17.33
C HIS A 62 -9.96 13.43 -17.11
N CYS A 63 -9.68 13.93 -15.88
CA CYS A 63 -9.91 15.33 -15.51
C CYS A 63 -8.63 16.08 -15.12
N ASN A 64 -7.46 15.45 -15.22
CA ASN A 64 -6.14 16.00 -14.89
C ASN A 64 -5.97 16.50 -13.44
N THR A 65 -6.93 16.23 -12.55
CA THR A 65 -6.83 16.56 -11.13
C THR A 65 -5.76 15.70 -10.46
N TYR A 66 -4.91 16.32 -9.65
CA TYR A 66 -3.98 15.62 -8.77
C TYR A 66 -4.66 15.37 -7.43
N HIS A 67 -4.93 14.10 -7.14
CA HIS A 67 -5.48 13.69 -5.85
C HIS A 67 -4.35 13.43 -4.87
N ASP A 68 -4.51 13.84 -3.62
CA ASP A 68 -3.63 13.43 -2.53
C ASP A 68 -3.62 11.90 -2.44
N GLY A 69 -2.44 11.29 -2.30
CA GLY A 69 -2.28 9.84 -2.23
C GLY A 69 -3.06 9.19 -1.08
N ARG A 70 -3.39 9.97 -0.03
CA ARG A 70 -4.21 9.55 1.10
C ARG A 70 -5.69 9.39 0.74
N THR A 71 -6.12 9.83 -0.44
CA THR A 71 -7.50 9.64 -0.94
C THR A 71 -7.92 8.17 -0.92
N TRP A 72 -6.98 7.23 -1.13
CA TRP A 72 -7.22 5.78 -1.08
C TRP A 72 -6.41 5.12 0.05
N SER A 73 -6.60 5.59 1.27
CA SER A 73 -5.86 5.14 2.45
C SER A 73 -6.78 4.50 3.50
N ILE A 74 -6.17 3.81 4.47
CA ILE A 74 -6.90 3.22 5.61
C ILE A 74 -7.54 4.32 6.45
N HIS A 75 -6.86 5.45 6.63
CA HIS A 75 -7.36 6.60 7.38
C HIS A 75 -8.70 7.11 6.83
N ASN A 76 -8.82 7.19 5.50
CA ASN A 76 -10.04 7.63 4.84
C ASN A 76 -11.04 6.47 4.59
N GLY A 77 -10.79 5.26 5.09
CA GLY A 77 -11.68 4.11 4.87
C GLY A 77 -11.79 3.66 3.41
N THR A 78 -10.88 4.13 2.55
CA THR A 78 -10.96 4.02 1.08
C THR A 78 -9.84 3.18 0.48
N ALA A 79 -8.93 2.62 1.28
CA ALA A 79 -7.84 1.74 0.82
C ALA A 79 -8.33 0.47 0.10
N PHE A 80 -9.48 -0.06 0.52
CA PHE A 80 -10.02 -1.34 0.06
C PHE A 80 -11.26 -1.15 -0.81
N LYS A 81 -11.84 -2.25 -1.30
CA LYS A 81 -13.06 -2.28 -2.11
C LYS A 81 -12.93 -1.51 -3.42
N ASN A 82 -11.75 -1.51 -4.05
CA ASN A 82 -11.43 -0.82 -5.30
C ASN A 82 -11.23 -1.82 -6.47
N TRP A 83 -12.01 -2.89 -6.54
CA TRP A 83 -11.78 -4.02 -7.47
C TRP A 83 -11.68 -3.61 -8.95
N PHE A 84 -12.40 -2.56 -9.37
CA PHE A 84 -12.39 -2.09 -10.76
C PHE A 84 -11.36 -0.99 -11.05
N GLY A 85 -10.64 -0.51 -10.04
CA GLY A 85 -9.72 0.61 -10.12
C GLY A 85 -10.04 1.66 -9.04
N LEU A 86 -9.32 2.77 -9.05
CA LEU A 86 -9.54 3.84 -8.09
C LEU A 86 -10.63 4.78 -8.60
N TYR A 87 -11.62 5.09 -7.78
CA TYR A 87 -12.66 6.07 -8.11
C TYR A 87 -12.13 7.49 -7.96
N CYS A 88 -12.31 8.33 -8.98
CA CYS A 88 -11.97 9.75 -8.93
C CYS A 88 -13.12 10.55 -8.29
N PRO A 89 -12.93 11.18 -7.11
CA PRO A 89 -13.98 11.97 -6.48
C PRO A 89 -14.33 13.26 -7.25
N ASN A 90 -13.47 13.72 -8.16
CA ASN A 90 -13.69 14.94 -8.93
C ASN A 90 -14.57 14.72 -10.18
N CYS A 91 -14.32 13.66 -10.96
CA CYS A 91 -15.04 13.43 -12.22
C CYS A 91 -15.86 12.13 -12.26
N GLY A 92 -15.83 11.32 -11.19
CA GLY A 92 -16.55 10.06 -11.11
C GLY A 92 -15.98 8.91 -11.96
N GLN A 93 -14.93 9.17 -12.76
CA GLN A 93 -14.30 8.17 -13.61
C GLN A 93 -13.33 7.28 -12.85
N ILE A 94 -13.01 6.14 -13.45
CA ILE A 94 -12.08 5.15 -12.87
C ILE A 94 -10.65 5.47 -13.32
N ILE A 95 -9.78 5.68 -12.34
CA ILE A 95 -8.34 5.84 -12.52
C ILE A 95 -7.70 4.44 -12.69
N PRO A 96 -6.92 4.23 -13.76
CA PRO A 96 -6.35 2.93 -14.07
C PRO A 96 -5.28 2.52 -13.06
N CYS A 97 -5.29 1.24 -12.70
CA CYS A 97 -4.37 0.65 -11.73
C CYS A 97 -3.43 -0.37 -12.38
N LEU A 98 -2.33 -0.65 -11.69
CA LEU A 98 -1.54 -1.85 -11.95
C LEU A 98 -2.38 -3.09 -11.66
N THR A 99 -2.04 -4.19 -12.31
CA THR A 99 -2.66 -5.49 -12.08
C THR A 99 -1.55 -6.47 -11.75
N ASN A 100 -1.69 -7.16 -10.62
CA ASN A 100 -0.79 -8.23 -10.27
C ASN A 100 -0.93 -9.40 -11.28
N ALA A 101 0.18 -10.00 -11.69
CA ALA A 101 0.21 -11.07 -12.67
C ALA A 101 -0.58 -12.31 -12.20
N THR A 102 -0.49 -12.64 -10.91
CA THR A 102 -1.25 -13.77 -10.32
C THR A 102 -2.74 -13.44 -10.27
N SER A 103 -3.12 -12.23 -9.88
CA SER A 103 -4.52 -11.78 -9.96
C SER A 103 -5.07 -11.89 -11.38
N PHE A 104 -4.28 -11.49 -12.38
CA PHE A 104 -4.67 -11.55 -13.79
C PHE A 104 -4.93 -12.98 -14.25
N ILE A 105 -4.02 -13.91 -13.93
CA ILE A 105 -4.18 -15.34 -14.24
C ILE A 105 -5.45 -15.89 -13.59
N ILE A 106 -5.66 -15.64 -12.29
CA ILE A 106 -6.85 -16.11 -11.57
C ILE A 106 -8.13 -15.55 -12.20
N LEU A 107 -8.16 -14.25 -12.53
CA LEU A 107 -9.31 -13.61 -13.15
C LEU A 107 -9.62 -14.19 -14.55
N ILE A 108 -8.61 -14.55 -15.33
CA ILE A 108 -8.81 -15.25 -16.62
C ILE A 108 -9.39 -16.63 -16.40
N LEU A 109 -8.79 -17.44 -15.54
CA LEU A 109 -9.22 -18.82 -15.30
C LEU A 109 -10.63 -18.89 -14.70
N THR A 110 -11.00 -17.90 -13.88
CA THR A 110 -12.33 -17.80 -13.26
C THR A 110 -13.33 -17.04 -14.11
N TYR A 111 -12.92 -16.45 -15.24
CA TYR A 111 -13.79 -15.61 -16.08
C TYR A 111 -15.12 -16.29 -16.48
N PRO A 112 -15.17 -17.59 -16.83
CA PRO A 112 -16.44 -18.24 -17.17
C PRO A 112 -17.51 -18.18 -16.06
N VAL A 113 -17.09 -18.02 -14.79
CA VAL A 113 -17.98 -17.98 -13.63
C VAL A 113 -18.60 -16.59 -13.42
N TRP A 114 -17.81 -15.52 -13.55
CA TRP A 114 -18.25 -14.16 -13.19
C TRP A 114 -18.32 -13.19 -14.37
N GLY A 115 -17.77 -13.56 -15.54
CA GLY A 115 -17.65 -12.71 -16.72
C GLY A 115 -18.99 -12.15 -17.20
N TRP A 116 -20.05 -12.96 -17.15
CA TRP A 116 -21.43 -12.60 -17.49
C TRP A 116 -21.97 -11.44 -16.64
N PHE A 117 -21.52 -11.35 -15.38
CA PHE A 117 -21.99 -10.35 -14.42
C PHE A 117 -21.04 -9.15 -14.30
N LYS A 118 -19.90 -9.15 -15.00
CA LYS A 118 -18.84 -8.14 -14.87
C LYS A 118 -19.37 -6.70 -14.98
N SER A 119 -20.22 -6.43 -15.97
CA SER A 119 -20.77 -5.09 -16.19
C SER A 119 -21.69 -4.66 -15.05
N SER A 120 -22.58 -5.54 -14.61
CA SER A 120 -23.49 -5.29 -13.48
C SER A 120 -22.71 -5.07 -12.17
N LEU A 121 -21.69 -5.91 -11.90
CA LEU A 121 -20.81 -5.75 -10.75
C LEU A 121 -20.08 -4.41 -10.76
N LYS A 122 -19.56 -4.00 -11.93
CA LYS A 122 -18.88 -2.72 -12.10
C LYS A 122 -19.81 -1.53 -11.86
N GLU A 123 -21.02 -1.58 -12.41
CA GLU A 123 -22.00 -0.51 -12.25
C GLU A 123 -22.47 -0.39 -10.79
N ASN A 124 -22.81 -1.51 -10.16
CA ASN A 124 -23.19 -1.57 -8.75
C ASN A 124 -22.05 -1.10 -7.84
N TRP A 125 -20.81 -1.46 -8.17
CA TRP A 125 -19.63 -0.96 -7.49
C TRP A 125 -19.50 0.56 -7.63
N LEU A 126 -19.67 1.10 -8.85
CA LEU A 126 -19.53 2.52 -9.15
C LEU A 126 -20.58 3.38 -8.43
N LYS A 127 -21.84 2.92 -8.40
CA LYS A 127 -22.95 3.58 -7.68
C LYS A 127 -22.65 3.80 -6.20
N LYS A 128 -21.90 2.89 -5.57
CA LYS A 128 -21.52 2.97 -4.14
C LYS A 128 -20.30 3.83 -3.88
N GLN A 129 -19.55 4.24 -4.92
CA GLN A 129 -18.30 4.97 -4.70
C GLN A 129 -18.50 6.39 -4.19
N PRO A 130 -19.36 7.26 -4.76
CA PRO A 130 -19.46 8.66 -4.36
C PRO A 130 -19.58 8.84 -2.84
N ASP A 131 -20.42 8.03 -2.20
CA ASP A 131 -20.67 8.09 -0.75
C ASP A 131 -19.42 7.82 0.09
N ARG A 132 -18.51 6.98 -0.40
CA ARG A 132 -17.26 6.63 0.29
C ARG A 132 -16.24 7.78 0.29
N TYR A 133 -16.41 8.79 -0.56
CA TYR A 133 -15.47 9.89 -0.72
C TYR A 133 -16.08 11.26 -0.34
N ARG A 134 -17.24 11.28 0.35
CA ARG A 134 -17.87 12.53 0.80
C ARG A 134 -17.10 13.23 1.91
N GLU A 135 -16.53 12.46 2.83
CA GLU A 135 -15.88 12.96 4.05
C GLU A 135 -14.39 12.59 4.06
N LEU A 136 -13.64 13.09 3.08
CA LEU A 136 -12.20 12.85 3.01
C LEU A 136 -11.47 13.79 3.97
N SER A 137 -10.59 13.22 4.81
CA SER A 137 -9.70 13.98 5.67
C SER A 137 -8.25 13.90 5.19
N TYR A 138 -7.59 15.05 5.19
CA TYR A 138 -6.19 15.22 4.83
C TYR A 138 -5.35 15.79 5.97
N GLU A 139 -5.84 15.64 7.21
CA GLU A 139 -5.09 15.99 8.40
C GLU A 139 -3.72 15.30 8.45
N SER A 140 -2.76 15.95 9.11
CA SER A 140 -1.42 15.41 9.24
C SER A 140 -1.47 14.11 10.04
N LEU A 141 -0.96 13.03 9.44
CA LEU A 141 -0.96 11.73 10.08
C LEU A 141 0.09 11.70 11.19
N PRO A 142 -0.12 10.92 12.27
CA PRO A 142 0.94 10.66 13.22
C PRO A 142 2.18 10.16 12.48
N LYS A 143 3.36 10.60 12.93
CA LYS A 143 4.65 10.28 12.30
C LYS A 143 5.34 9.16 13.09
N PRO A 144 4.97 7.87 12.89
CA PRO A 144 5.42 6.76 13.74
C PRO A 144 6.93 6.50 13.67
N TYR A 145 7.60 7.04 12.66
CA TYR A 145 9.04 6.87 12.45
C TYR A 145 9.87 8.12 12.76
N GLN A 146 9.25 9.20 13.28
CA GLN A 146 9.96 10.43 13.63
C GLN A 146 10.75 10.31 14.93
N GLY A 147 11.88 11.02 15.03
CA GLY A 147 12.68 11.09 16.26
C GLY A 147 13.19 9.72 16.70
N LYS A 148 12.78 9.27 17.89
CA LYS A 148 13.04 7.93 18.46
C LYS A 148 11.86 6.96 18.28
N ASN A 149 10.73 7.40 17.72
CA ASN A 149 9.54 6.55 17.55
C ASN A 149 9.77 5.39 16.57
N TRP A 150 10.74 5.51 15.65
CA TRP A 150 11.13 4.40 14.78
C TRP A 150 11.68 3.20 15.54
N ILE A 151 12.28 3.40 16.72
CA ILE A 151 12.76 2.32 17.59
C ILE A 151 11.56 1.56 18.14
N LYS A 152 10.58 2.27 18.70
CA LYS A 152 9.34 1.66 19.22
C LYS A 152 8.58 0.91 18.12
N SER A 153 8.40 1.54 16.95
CA SER A 153 7.75 0.93 15.80
C SER A 153 8.51 -0.29 15.28
N GLY A 154 9.85 -0.22 15.23
CA GLY A 154 10.72 -1.32 14.82
C GLY A 154 10.71 -2.49 15.80
N LEU A 155 10.79 -2.23 17.10
CA LEU A 155 10.72 -3.26 18.14
C LEU A 155 9.33 -3.92 18.21
N LEU A 156 8.25 -3.15 18.04
CA LEU A 156 6.90 -3.70 17.97
C LEU A 156 6.75 -4.65 16.77
N TRP A 157 7.29 -4.25 15.61
CA TRP A 157 7.33 -5.12 14.43
C TRP A 157 8.21 -6.36 14.69
N GLY A 158 9.38 -6.20 15.30
CA GLY A 158 10.27 -7.32 15.65
C GLY A 158 9.60 -8.31 16.61
N LEU A 159 8.89 -7.82 17.63
CA LEU A 159 8.10 -8.65 18.54
C LEU A 159 7.00 -9.40 17.80
N PHE A 160 6.28 -8.72 16.91
CA PHE A 160 5.27 -9.36 16.06
C PHE A 160 5.88 -10.47 15.20
N MET A 161 7.05 -10.24 14.60
CA MET A 161 7.75 -11.24 13.79
C MET A 161 8.25 -12.42 14.63
N LEU A 162 8.76 -12.18 15.84
CA LEU A 162 9.13 -13.24 16.76
C LEU A 162 7.93 -14.14 17.09
N ILE A 163 6.80 -13.55 17.47
CA ILE A 163 5.60 -14.32 17.82
C ILE A 163 5.07 -15.07 16.59
N SER A 164 4.92 -14.38 15.46
CA SER A 164 4.32 -14.97 14.26
C SER A 164 5.20 -16.04 13.62
N MET A 165 6.51 -15.82 13.50
CA MET A 165 7.41 -16.73 12.78
C MET A 165 8.03 -17.79 13.68
N THR A 166 8.38 -17.44 14.93
CA THR A 166 9.06 -18.38 15.83
C THR A 166 8.08 -19.19 16.68
N LEU A 167 6.86 -18.69 16.92
CA LEU A 167 5.86 -19.46 17.67
C LEU A 167 4.77 -19.98 16.74
N ILE A 168 3.99 -19.08 16.12
CA ILE A 168 2.78 -19.46 15.38
C ILE A 168 3.11 -20.32 14.16
N PHE A 169 4.06 -19.90 13.33
CA PHE A 169 4.41 -20.63 12.12
C PHE A 169 5.01 -22.02 12.42
N LEU A 170 5.90 -22.13 13.40
CA LEU A 170 6.45 -23.43 13.82
C LEU A 170 5.35 -24.37 14.36
N LEU A 171 4.36 -23.84 15.08
CA LEU A 171 3.20 -24.64 15.51
C LEU A 171 2.39 -25.16 14.33
N PHE A 172 2.13 -24.33 13.31
CA PHE A 172 1.44 -24.77 12.09
C PHE A 172 2.23 -25.81 11.30
N GLU A 173 3.56 -25.73 11.31
CA GLU A 173 4.43 -26.74 10.69
C GLU A 173 4.59 -28.01 11.53
N GLY A 174 3.98 -28.07 12.73
CA GLY A 174 4.14 -29.19 13.66
C GLY A 174 5.56 -29.36 14.21
N LYS A 175 6.40 -28.32 14.11
CA LYS A 175 7.77 -28.32 14.63
C LYS A 175 7.78 -27.99 16.11
N ALA A 176 8.68 -28.64 16.85
CA ALA A 176 8.83 -28.38 18.28
C ALA A 176 9.36 -26.96 18.52
N ILE A 177 8.65 -26.17 19.33
CA ILE A 177 9.18 -24.92 19.87
C ILE A 177 10.20 -25.31 20.94
N THR A 178 11.47 -25.04 20.66
CA THR A 178 12.57 -25.29 21.61
C THR A 178 13.04 -23.99 22.24
N LEU A 179 13.62 -24.09 23.43
CA LEU A 179 14.25 -22.94 24.08
C LEU A 179 15.33 -22.31 23.19
N GLY A 180 16.09 -23.14 22.46
CA GLY A 180 17.10 -22.67 21.49
C GLY A 180 16.50 -21.81 20.37
N THR A 181 15.36 -22.22 19.79
CA THR A 181 14.69 -21.43 18.75
C THR A 181 14.22 -20.06 19.25
N ILE A 182 13.75 -19.98 20.50
CA ILE A 182 13.34 -18.72 21.12
C ILE A 182 14.56 -17.83 21.40
N LEU A 183 15.61 -18.40 22.00
CA LEU A 183 16.83 -17.67 22.36
C LEU A 183 17.57 -17.11 21.14
N ILE A 184 17.55 -17.81 20.00
CA ILE A 184 18.09 -17.31 18.73
C ILE A 184 17.13 -16.29 18.08
N GLY A 185 15.82 -16.53 18.18
CA GLY A 185 14.80 -15.65 17.62
C GLY A 185 14.83 -14.25 18.21
N ILE A 186 15.00 -14.11 19.53
CA ILE A 186 15.00 -12.80 20.22
C ILE A 186 16.02 -11.82 19.62
N PRO A 187 17.35 -12.11 19.59
CA PRO A 187 18.32 -11.19 19.02
C PRO A 187 18.11 -10.99 17.51
N LEU A 188 17.75 -12.06 16.78
CA LEU A 188 17.51 -11.99 15.34
C LEU A 188 16.38 -11.00 14.99
N TRP A 189 15.21 -11.15 15.62
CA TRP A 189 14.06 -10.31 15.35
C TRP A 189 14.16 -8.92 15.97
N THR A 190 14.96 -8.75 17.04
CA THR A 190 15.30 -7.43 17.57
C THR A 190 16.16 -6.65 16.56
N ILE A 191 17.23 -7.26 16.05
CA ILE A 191 18.09 -6.64 15.02
C ILE A 191 17.27 -6.36 13.76
N GLY A 192 16.48 -7.34 13.30
CA GLY A 192 15.59 -7.18 12.15
C GLY A 192 14.59 -6.05 12.34
N GLY A 193 13.97 -5.95 13.52
CA GLY A 193 13.02 -4.90 13.86
C GLY A 193 13.64 -3.51 13.90
N LEU A 194 14.83 -3.36 14.48
CA LEU A 194 15.56 -2.09 14.45
C LEU A 194 15.97 -1.73 13.02
N GLY A 195 16.45 -2.69 12.23
CA GLY A 195 16.77 -2.50 10.82
C GLY A 195 15.57 -2.03 10.00
N PHE A 196 14.42 -2.69 10.18
CA PHE A 196 13.14 -2.29 9.57
C PHE A 196 12.72 -0.88 9.99
N GLY A 197 12.73 -0.59 11.30
CA GLY A 197 12.36 0.72 11.81
C GLY A 197 13.23 1.85 11.25
N TYR A 198 14.56 1.64 11.19
CA TYR A 198 15.48 2.61 10.62
C TYR A 198 15.26 2.80 9.12
N PHE A 199 15.05 1.70 8.38
CA PHE A 199 14.71 1.76 6.97
C PHE A 199 13.44 2.57 6.73
N MET A 200 12.37 2.32 7.49
CA MET A 200 11.11 3.07 7.39
C MET A 200 11.28 4.54 7.76
N LYS A 201 12.10 4.86 8.77
CA LYS A 201 12.48 6.24 9.09
C LYS A 201 13.10 6.94 7.88
N LYS A 202 14.07 6.31 7.22
CA LYS A 202 14.75 6.88 6.05
C LYS A 202 13.86 6.94 4.81
N TYR A 203 12.94 6.00 4.65
CA TYR A 203 12.07 5.91 3.48
C TYR A 203 10.86 6.86 3.56
N SER A 204 10.23 6.95 4.73
CA SER A 204 9.02 7.76 4.96
C SER A 204 9.33 9.24 5.22
N MET A 205 10.51 9.56 5.74
CA MET A 205 10.94 10.94 5.97
C MET A 205 11.94 11.39 4.92
N LYS A 206 11.82 12.63 4.44
CA LYS A 206 12.80 13.23 3.52
C LYS A 206 14.02 13.73 4.30
N ARG A 207 15.16 13.76 3.61
CA ARG A 207 16.55 13.94 4.08
C ARG A 207 16.88 15.19 4.92
N ASN A 208 15.96 16.14 5.11
CA ASN A 208 16.23 17.41 5.81
C ASN A 208 15.64 17.50 7.23
N ALA A 209 14.95 16.47 7.72
CA ALA A 209 14.44 16.44 9.10
C ALA A 209 15.46 15.89 10.11
N SER A 210 16.75 16.22 9.93
CA SER A 210 17.82 15.96 10.89
C SER A 210 18.33 17.29 11.43
N HIS A 211 17.58 17.83 12.39
CA HIS A 211 18.12 18.64 13.47
C HIS A 211 17.75 17.94 14.78
#